data_AF-A0A7I3Z3G8-F1
#
_entry.id   AF-A0A7I3Z3G8-F1
#
_cell.length_a   1.000
_cell.length_b   1.000
_cell.length_c   1.000
_cell.angle_alpha   90.00
_cell.angle_beta   90.00
_cell.angle_gamma   90.00
#
_symmetry.space_group_name_H-M   'P 1'
#
loop_
_entity.id
_entity.type
_entity.pdbx_description
1 polymer ?
#
loop_
_entity_poly.entity_id
_entity_poly.type
_entity_poly.pdbx_seq_one_letter_code
_entity_poly.pdbx_strand_id
1 'polypeptide(L)' 'KILPRGSSGGYKFGDWLQSDKIWTGRLRIVSLKATCEVRLEYFNTGELFPASPVMPGKRDATVENVVDLSRYFV' A
#
# COMPACT_ATOMS: atom_id res chain seq x y z
N LYS A 1 6.17 -10.78 1.01
CA LYS A 1 5.07 -10.78 0.00
C LYS A 1 3.77 -11.04 0.73
N ILE A 2 2.72 -10.22 0.52
CA ILE A 2 1.44 -10.40 1.23
C ILE A 2 0.58 -11.40 0.44
N LEU A 3 0.03 -12.41 1.11
CA LEU A 3 -0.89 -13.38 0.50
C LEU A 3 -2.30 -12.78 0.36
N PRO A 4 -3.07 -13.15 -0.68
CA PRO A 4 -4.48 -12.77 -0.78
C PRO A 4 -5.26 -13.22 0.45
N ARG A 5 -6.22 -12.40 0.91
CA ARG A 5 -7.00 -12.72 2.13
C ARG A 5 -7.56 -14.15 2.11
N GLY A 6 -7.31 -14.90 3.18
CA GLY A 6 -7.93 -16.20 3.43
C GLY A 6 -9.18 -16.13 4.32
N SER A 7 -9.41 -15.04 5.05
CA SER A 7 -10.56 -14.87 5.95
C SER A 7 -11.00 -13.40 6.07
N SER A 8 -12.13 -13.15 6.72
CA SER A 8 -12.75 -11.83 6.94
C SER A 8 -12.10 -10.99 8.07
N GLY A 9 -11.02 -11.47 8.67
CA GLY A 9 -10.41 -10.88 9.88
C GLY A 9 -9.48 -9.67 9.69
N GLY A 10 -9.36 -9.12 8.47
CA GLY A 10 -8.41 -8.06 8.14
C GLY A 10 -6.94 -8.54 8.13
N TYR A 11 -6.02 -7.68 7.66
CA TYR A 11 -4.60 -7.99 7.68
C TYR A 11 -3.99 -7.71 9.06
N LYS A 12 -3.13 -8.61 9.54
CA LYS A 12 -2.36 -8.47 10.78
C LYS A 12 -0.87 -8.45 10.49
N PHE A 13 -0.14 -7.56 11.12
CA PHE A 13 1.30 -7.43 10.94
C PHE A 13 2.03 -8.71 11.39
N GLY A 14 1.55 -9.35 12.47
CA GLY A 14 2.11 -10.61 12.97
C GLY A 14 2.13 -11.77 11.95
N ASP A 15 1.31 -11.71 10.91
CA ASP A 15 1.28 -12.71 9.84
C ASP A 15 2.39 -12.49 8.78
N TRP A 16 3.14 -11.38 8.86
CA TRP A 16 4.20 -11.04 7.91
C TRP A 16 5.57 -10.99 8.56
N LEU A 17 6.54 -11.68 7.97
CA LEU A 17 7.92 -11.59 8.41
C LEU A 17 8.58 -10.33 7.83
N GLN A 18 9.17 -9.50 8.69
CA GLN A 18 9.91 -8.30 8.27
C GLN A 18 11.13 -8.63 7.38
N SER A 19 11.64 -9.86 7.45
CA SER A 19 12.67 -10.39 6.55
C SER A 19 12.21 -10.45 5.09
N ASP A 20 10.91 -10.55 4.82
CA ASP A 20 10.35 -10.65 3.47
C ASP A 20 10.15 -9.27 2.80
N LYS A 21 10.94 -8.29 3.20
CA LYS A 21 10.95 -6.95 2.60
C LYS A 21 11.44 -7.04 1.16
N ILE A 22 10.52 -6.84 0.22
CA ILE A 22 10.78 -6.94 -1.22
C ILE A 22 11.36 -5.64 -1.79
N TRP A 23 11.02 -4.50 -1.18
CA TRP A 23 11.36 -3.20 -1.75
C TRP A 23 11.49 -2.10 -0.68
N THR A 24 12.24 -1.06 -1.02
CA THR A 24 12.37 0.18 -0.26
C THR A 24 12.48 1.35 -1.22
N GLY A 25 11.77 2.44 -0.95
CA GLY A 25 11.78 3.61 -1.81
C GLY A 25 10.95 4.74 -1.23
N ARG A 26 10.64 5.71 -2.08
CA ARG A 26 9.83 6.88 -1.75
C ARG A 26 8.36 6.59 -2.04
N LEU A 27 7.50 6.87 -1.08
CA LEU A 27 6.05 6.91 -1.31
C LEU A 27 5.66 8.33 -1.74
N ARG A 28 4.93 8.47 -2.83
CA ARG A 28 4.35 9.75 -3.28
C ARG A 28 2.85 9.59 -3.44
N ILE A 29 2.09 10.53 -2.90
CA ILE A 29 0.66 10.64 -3.14
C ILE A 29 0.43 11.82 -4.09
N VAL A 30 -0.21 11.56 -5.22
CA VAL A 30 -0.50 12.57 -6.24
C VAL A 30 -2.01 12.67 -6.40
N SER A 31 -2.55 13.86 -6.22
CA SER A 31 -3.97 14.15 -6.46
C SER A 31 -4.10 15.08 -7.65
N LEU A 32 -4.92 14.70 -8.64
CA LEU A 32 -5.22 15.52 -9.80
C LEU A 32 -6.73 15.60 -9.98
N LYS A 33 -7.31 16.78 -9.77
CA LYS A 33 -8.77 16.99 -9.83
C LYS A 33 -9.50 16.00 -8.90
N ALA A 34 -10.28 15.10 -9.47
CA ALA A 34 -11.07 14.10 -8.76
C ALA A 34 -10.37 12.73 -8.65
N THR A 35 -9.14 12.58 -9.14
CA THR A 35 -8.36 11.35 -9.04
C THR A 35 -7.23 11.51 -8.03
N CYS A 36 -6.96 10.43 -7.29
CA CYS A 36 -5.83 10.34 -6.38
C CYS A 36 -5.08 9.05 -6.68
N GLU A 37 -3.75 9.09 -6.61
CA GLU A 37 -2.88 7.96 -6.89
C GLU A 37 -1.80 7.85 -5.83
N VAL A 38 -1.56 6.62 -5.39
CA VAL A 38 -0.45 6.25 -4.52
C VAL A 38 0.65 5.65 -5.40
N ARG A 39 1.84 6.24 -5.38
CA ARG A 39 2.98 5.88 -6.23
C ARG A 39 4.17 5.47 -5.39
N LEU A 40 4.84 4.38 -5.78
CA LEU A 40 6.10 3.96 -5.19
C LEU A 40 7.23 4.37 -6.14
N GLU A 41 8.17 5.19 -5.71
CA GLU A 41 9.26 5.70 -6.55
C GLU A 41 10.59 5.16 -6.02
N TYR A 42 11.45 4.66 -6.90
CA TYR A 42 12.82 4.34 -6.50
C TYR A 42 13.55 5.62 -6.06
N PHE A 43 14.30 5.55 -4.95
CA PHE A 43 14.98 6.74 -4.39
C PHE A 43 15.94 7.41 -5.36
N ASN A 44 16.60 6.60 -6.18
CA ASN A 44 17.78 6.96 -6.94
C ASN A 44 17.39 7.52 -8.32
N THR A 45 16.39 6.91 -8.96
CA THR A 45 15.97 7.22 -10.33
C THR A 45 14.67 8.01 -10.40
N GLY A 46 13.85 7.97 -9.35
CA GLY A 46 12.47 8.47 -9.40
C GLY A 46 11.57 7.63 -10.32
N GLU A 47 12.04 6.48 -10.77
CA GLU A 47 11.27 5.57 -11.63
C GLU A 47 10.10 4.99 -10.83
N LEU A 48 8.95 4.94 -11.50
CA LEU A 48 7.70 4.47 -10.91
C LEU A 48 7.74 2.95 -10.74
N PHE A 49 7.85 2.53 -9.49
CA PHE A 49 7.45 1.22 -9.00
C PHE A 49 5.93 1.29 -8.70
N PRO A 50 5.11 0.33 -9.11
CA PRO A 50 3.64 0.39 -9.29
C PRO A 50 2.83 1.57 -8.69
N ALA A 51 1.96 2.17 -9.51
CA ALA A 51 0.94 3.12 -9.05
C ALA A 51 -0.39 2.42 -8.74
N SER A 52 -1.04 2.84 -7.66
CA SER A 52 -2.39 2.40 -7.27
C SER A 52 -3.36 3.59 -7.31
N PRO A 53 -4.32 3.62 -8.27
CA PRO A 53 -5.32 4.67 -8.32
C PRO A 53 -6.41 4.47 -7.26
N VAL A 54 -6.65 5.51 -6.48
CA VAL A 54 -7.72 5.58 -5.48
C VAL A 54 -8.95 6.19 -6.14
N MET A 55 -9.92 5.34 -6.46
CA MET A 55 -11.19 5.79 -7.02
C MET A 55 -12.07 6.49 -5.98
N PRO A 56 -12.81 7.54 -6.35
CA PRO A 56 -13.79 8.16 -5.46
C PRO A 56 -14.77 7.13 -4.88
N GLY A 57 -14.94 7.14 -3.56
CA GLY A 57 -15.84 6.22 -2.87
C GLY A 57 -15.33 4.77 -2.73
N LYS A 58 -14.13 4.44 -3.22
CA LYS A 58 -13.53 3.10 -3.09
C LYS A 58 -12.22 3.06 -2.32
N ARG A 59 -11.99 4.06 -1.45
CA ARG A 59 -10.77 4.16 -0.63
C ARG A 59 -10.48 2.88 0.14
N ASP A 60 -11.50 2.29 0.77
CA ASP A 60 -11.35 1.13 1.65
C ASP A 60 -10.96 -0.15 0.90
N ALA A 61 -11.21 -0.20 -0.42
CA ALA A 61 -10.76 -1.30 -1.28
C ALA A 61 -9.35 -1.09 -1.84
N THR A 62 -8.83 0.14 -1.80
CA THR A 62 -7.52 0.51 -2.34
C THR A 62 -6.44 0.60 -1.27
N VAL A 63 -6.79 1.00 -0.06
CA VAL A 63 -5.87 1.11 1.07
C VAL A 63 -6.57 0.61 2.33
N GLU A 64 -6.05 -0.47 2.91
CA GLU A 64 -6.54 -1.06 4.16
C GLU A 64 -5.50 -0.85 5.27
N ASN A 65 -5.94 -0.42 6.46
CA ASN A 65 -5.06 -0.33 7.63
C ASN A 65 -4.91 -1.72 8.26
N VAL A 66 -3.71 -2.04 8.71
CA VAL A 66 -3.45 -3.29 9.42
C VAL A 66 -4.00 -3.19 10.85
N VAL A 67 -4.71 -4.23 11.28
CA VAL A 67 -5.57 -4.19 12.48
C VAL A 67 -4.78 -3.99 13.78
N ASP A 68 -3.56 -4.51 13.87
CA ASP A 68 -2.72 -4.50 15.07
C ASP A 68 -1.72 -3.34 15.13
N LEU A 69 -1.38 -2.70 14.00
CA LEU A 69 -0.40 -1.61 13.95
C LEU A 69 -0.79 -0.49 12.99
N SER A 70 -0.93 0.72 13.53
CA SER A 70 -1.37 1.93 12.79
C SER A 70 -0.40 2.46 11.72
N ARG A 71 0.83 1.94 11.66
CA ARG A 71 1.87 2.37 10.70
C ARG A 71 1.94 1.51 9.45
N TYR A 72 1.16 0.43 9.38
CA TYR A 72 1.20 -0.51 8.27
C TYR A 72 -0.11 -0.47 7.49
N PHE A 73 0.01 -0.59 6.17
CA PHE A 73 -1.10 -0.52 5.23
C PHE A 73 -0.92 -1.59 4.15
N VAL A 74 -2.03 -2.03 3.57
CA VAL A 74 -2.12 -2.91 2.39
C VAL A 74 -2.83 -2.20 1.27
#